data_AF-A0A8S9W215-F1
#
_entry.id   AF-A0A8S9W215-F1
#
_cell.length_a   1.000
_cell.length_b   1.000
_cell.length_c   1.000
_cell.angle_alpha   90.00
_cell.angle_beta   90.00
_cell.angle_gamma   90.00
#
_symmetry.space_group_name_H-M   'P 1'
#
loop_
_entity.id
_entity.type
_entity.pdbx_description
1 polymer ?
#
loop_
_entity_poly.entity_id
_entity_poly.type
_entity_poly.pdbx_seq_one_letter_code
_entity_poly.pdbx_strand_id
1 'polypeptide(L)'
;MAKKNELVPYDQVSPGFEAVFTGEKSSSEGEKADIITTITSDNAGNEIIRWPVFSWTFPGQEKDWDEEIKHINNIQSKLGDLDDSTRQIRGHIASFVPCDSGFPVTVDELLNAIGKGKLDEPSFRNGCWCLGMWWDQKTTQPFQIESMRTIHTVVTGYLAGKAKTDFIRKFPHAEGLINRTYEWLGLVAELSEVQKLMMDRMLLTIDFFTKTSDTIPCSQISDVSEQQQIEDVVKEFFSEEGGRGACLDAEISKKANLPQIYPLWNPKFQENLESLKNPQKKELYRTCCAIASGIYTLSDCHHNTFRFIEKWIHGIGAGKSSIPTRKAGTERERMGHLLFGYVLGLDKWLVGVPMQFLLLDLGHLDIGFEVKNEILRVYAYLGEKRTPVKEWLAACLWHNLTYNPIDADNPAGLVRHKQLLEDAGKAGISLREWMDSVLKADL
;
A
#
# COMPACT_ATOMS: atom_id res chain seq x y z
N MET A 1 9.46 -28.30 17.11
CA MET A 1 8.50 -27.60 16.23
C MET A 1 9.07 -26.22 16.06
N ALA A 2 9.36 -25.81 14.82
CA ALA A 2 9.91 -24.49 14.57
C ALA A 2 8.89 -23.41 14.99
N LYS A 3 9.35 -22.24 15.44
CA LYS A 3 8.44 -21.19 15.89
C LYS A 3 7.84 -20.49 14.66
N LYS A 4 6.54 -20.18 14.71
CA LYS A 4 5.88 -19.36 13.68
C LYS A 4 6.63 -18.03 13.47
N ASN A 5 6.77 -17.63 12.21
CA ASN A 5 7.41 -16.39 11.76
C ASN A 5 8.92 -16.30 12.06
N GLU A 6 9.54 -17.40 12.52
CA GLU A 6 10.99 -17.49 12.67
C GLU A 6 11.64 -17.67 11.30
N LEU A 7 12.72 -16.94 11.02
CA LEU A 7 13.47 -17.07 9.77
C LEU A 7 14.05 -18.49 9.65
N VAL A 8 13.92 -19.07 8.46
CA VAL A 8 14.61 -20.32 8.12
C VAL A 8 16.12 -20.08 8.12
N PRO A 9 16.96 -21.04 8.55
CA PRO A 9 18.42 -20.93 8.45
C PRO A 9 18.88 -20.43 7.08
N TYR A 10 19.85 -19.51 7.07
CA TYR A 10 20.24 -18.80 5.85
C TYR A 10 20.80 -19.71 4.75
N ASP A 11 21.47 -20.80 5.13
CA ASP A 11 21.99 -21.81 4.21
C ASP A 11 20.91 -22.56 3.41
N GLN A 12 19.64 -22.43 3.81
CA GLN A 12 18.49 -23.00 3.13
C GLN A 12 17.75 -21.97 2.26
N VAL A 13 18.23 -20.73 2.20
CA VAL A 13 17.61 -19.64 1.43
C VAL A 13 18.52 -19.26 0.27
N SER A 14 17.95 -19.20 -0.93
CA SER A 14 18.67 -18.75 -2.13
C SER A 14 18.70 -17.22 -2.22
N PRO A 15 19.74 -16.64 -2.87
CA PRO A 15 19.74 -15.22 -3.18
C PRO A 15 18.47 -14.77 -3.91
N GLY A 16 17.93 -13.63 -3.48
CA GLY A 16 16.66 -13.11 -4.00
C GLY A 16 15.40 -13.68 -3.36
N PHE A 17 15.52 -14.55 -2.36
CA PHE A 17 14.40 -15.06 -1.56
C PHE A 17 14.60 -14.84 -0.07
N GLU A 18 13.49 -14.91 0.67
CA GLU A 18 13.48 -15.12 2.12
C GLU A 18 12.42 -16.16 2.49
N ALA A 19 12.54 -16.73 3.69
CA ALA A 19 11.64 -17.78 4.15
C ALA A 19 11.45 -17.76 5.69
N VAL A 20 10.26 -18.14 6.13
CA VAL A 20 9.93 -18.37 7.55
C VAL A 20 9.26 -19.71 7.76
N PHE A 21 9.32 -20.21 8.99
CA PHE A 21 8.48 -21.30 9.44
C PHE A 21 7.05 -20.83 9.72
N THR A 22 6.05 -21.61 9.30
CA THR A 22 4.64 -21.32 9.61
C THR A 22 4.26 -21.68 11.05
N GLY A 23 5.08 -22.51 11.68
CA GLY A 23 4.77 -23.15 12.94
C GLY A 23 3.94 -24.42 12.76
N GLU A 24 3.55 -24.79 11.54
CA GLU A 24 2.78 -26.01 11.26
C GLU A 24 3.65 -27.18 10.81
N LYS A 25 3.04 -28.37 10.79
CA LYS A 25 3.62 -29.58 10.22
C LYS A 25 2.83 -29.97 8.99
N SER A 26 3.50 -30.16 7.87
CA SER A 26 2.88 -30.71 6.67
C SER A 26 3.30 -32.15 6.44
N SER A 27 2.37 -32.97 5.97
CA SER A 27 2.61 -34.35 5.55
C SER A 27 2.88 -34.48 4.05
N SER A 28 2.83 -33.38 3.29
CA SER A 28 3.05 -33.39 1.84
C SER A 28 4.46 -32.95 1.49
N GLU A 29 5.20 -33.79 0.75
CA GLU A 29 6.58 -33.54 0.31
C GLU A 29 6.68 -32.59 -0.92
N GLY A 30 5.58 -31.92 -1.30
CA GLY A 30 5.51 -31.12 -2.52
C GLY A 30 5.58 -29.61 -2.28
N GLU A 31 6.25 -28.89 -3.19
CA GLU A 31 6.16 -27.43 -3.26
C GLU A 31 4.80 -27.02 -3.81
N LYS A 32 4.09 -26.16 -3.08
CA LYS A 32 2.81 -25.59 -3.49
C LYS A 32 2.98 -24.09 -3.68
N ALA A 33 2.71 -23.58 -4.88
CA ALA A 33 2.62 -22.15 -5.11
C ALA A 33 1.34 -21.57 -4.50
N ASP A 34 1.47 -20.45 -3.80
CA ASP A 34 0.37 -19.68 -3.22
C ASP A 34 0.55 -18.19 -3.51
N ILE A 35 -0.03 -17.77 -4.64
CA ILE A 35 0.02 -16.42 -5.24
C ILE A 35 1.45 -15.86 -5.34
N ILE A 36 1.94 -15.22 -4.28
CA ILE A 36 3.26 -14.56 -4.21
C ILE A 36 4.30 -15.37 -3.42
N THR A 37 3.92 -16.55 -2.91
CA THR A 37 4.75 -17.39 -2.06
C THR A 37 4.79 -18.84 -2.54
N THR A 38 5.74 -19.62 -2.03
CA THR A 38 5.70 -21.08 -2.12
C THR A 38 5.74 -21.69 -0.73
N ILE A 39 4.92 -22.73 -0.54
CA ILE A 39 4.86 -23.53 0.68
C ILE A 39 5.63 -24.82 0.43
N THR A 40 6.59 -25.12 1.30
CA THR A 40 7.40 -26.34 1.27
C THR A 40 7.54 -26.92 2.67
N SER A 41 8.30 -28.00 2.83
CA SER A 41 8.62 -28.56 4.14
C SER A 41 10.08 -28.96 4.25
N ASP A 42 10.66 -28.79 5.43
CA ASP A 42 12.01 -29.28 5.72
C ASP A 42 12.04 -30.79 5.99
N ASN A 43 13.24 -31.33 6.21
CA ASN A 43 13.44 -32.76 6.52
C ASN A 43 12.77 -33.21 7.83
N ALA A 44 12.41 -32.29 8.72
CA ALA A 44 11.68 -32.57 9.94
C ALA A 44 10.15 -32.44 9.73
N GLY A 45 9.69 -32.09 8.53
CA GLY A 45 8.29 -31.83 8.19
C GLY A 45 7.76 -30.50 8.72
N ASN A 46 8.63 -29.57 9.15
CA ASN A 46 8.19 -28.20 9.46
C ASN A 46 7.82 -27.51 8.15
N GLU A 47 6.64 -26.91 8.10
CA GLU A 47 6.20 -26.17 6.93
C GLU A 47 6.88 -24.79 6.86
N ILE A 48 7.31 -24.45 5.66
CA ILE A 48 8.06 -23.23 5.34
C ILE A 48 7.28 -22.45 4.29
N ILE A 49 7.15 -21.14 4.49
CA ILE A 49 6.73 -20.23 3.42
C ILE A 49 7.93 -19.44 2.93
N ARG A 50 8.17 -19.50 1.61
CA ARG A 50 9.22 -18.78 0.90
C ARG A 50 8.60 -17.73 -0.02
N TRP A 51 9.22 -16.55 -0.15
CA TRP A 51 8.79 -15.51 -1.08
C TRP A 51 10.00 -14.78 -1.70
N PRO A 52 9.85 -14.21 -2.90
CA PRO A 52 10.91 -13.42 -3.51
C PRO A 52 11.02 -12.03 -2.86
N VAL A 53 12.24 -11.51 -2.72
CA VAL A 53 12.51 -10.20 -2.10
C VAL A 53 12.61 -9.04 -3.09
N PHE A 54 11.92 -9.18 -4.23
CA PHE A 54 11.74 -8.12 -5.22
C PHE A 54 10.25 -7.96 -5.50
N SER A 55 9.74 -6.74 -5.36
CA SER A 55 8.32 -6.43 -5.60
C SER A 55 7.87 -6.88 -6.99
N TRP A 56 6.68 -7.46 -7.09
CA TRP A 56 6.05 -7.91 -8.34
C TRP A 56 6.77 -9.02 -9.09
N THR A 57 7.69 -9.71 -8.42
CA THR A 57 8.22 -10.99 -8.90
C THR A 57 7.47 -12.12 -8.21
N PHE A 58 7.22 -13.20 -8.93
CA PHE A 58 6.48 -14.35 -8.42
C PHE A 58 7.37 -15.60 -8.41
N PRO A 59 7.13 -16.57 -7.50
CA PRO A 59 7.85 -17.83 -7.53
C PRO A 59 7.78 -18.51 -8.91
N GLY A 60 8.90 -19.05 -9.39
CA GLY A 60 8.99 -19.68 -10.71
C GLY A 60 9.32 -18.74 -11.88
N GLN A 61 9.47 -17.43 -11.62
CA GLN A 61 9.85 -16.42 -12.62
C GLN A 61 11.33 -16.04 -12.57
N GLU A 62 12.17 -16.80 -11.86
CA GLU A 62 13.58 -16.48 -11.62
C GLU A 62 14.39 -16.38 -12.92
N LYS A 63 13.99 -17.18 -13.93
CA LYS A 63 14.57 -17.14 -15.29
C LYS A 63 14.31 -15.81 -16.02
N ASP A 64 13.26 -15.10 -15.62
CA ASP A 64 12.79 -13.86 -16.25
C ASP A 64 13.27 -12.63 -15.47
N TRP A 65 14.05 -12.82 -14.40
CA TRP A 65 14.70 -11.72 -13.68
C TRP A 65 15.67 -10.96 -14.59
N ASP A 66 15.61 -9.63 -14.49
CA ASP A 66 16.49 -8.76 -15.27
C ASP A 66 17.93 -8.73 -14.73
N GLU A 67 18.81 -8.04 -15.45
CA GLU A 67 20.23 -7.92 -15.08
C GLU A 67 20.44 -7.15 -13.78
N GLU A 68 19.50 -6.26 -13.40
CA GLU A 68 19.58 -5.50 -12.15
C GLU A 68 19.37 -6.42 -10.94
N ILE A 69 18.32 -7.25 -10.98
CA ILE A 69 18.04 -8.27 -9.97
C ILE A 69 19.20 -9.26 -9.87
N LYS A 70 19.71 -9.75 -11.02
CA LYS A 70 20.85 -10.68 -11.05
C LYS A 70 22.10 -10.06 -10.42
N HIS A 71 22.40 -8.79 -10.73
CA HIS A 71 23.53 -8.09 -10.14
C HIS A 71 23.39 -7.96 -8.62
N ILE A 72 22.22 -7.55 -8.12
CA ILE A 72 21.96 -7.43 -6.68
C ILE A 72 22.08 -8.79 -5.96
N ASN A 73 21.59 -9.86 -6.56
CA ASN A 73 21.73 -11.22 -6.01
C ASN A 73 23.18 -11.73 -6.04
N ASN A 74 23.98 -11.30 -7.01
CA ASN A 74 25.41 -11.57 -7.05
C ASN A 74 26.15 -10.84 -5.91
N ILE A 75 25.76 -9.60 -5.59
CA ILE A 75 26.27 -8.91 -4.39
C ILE A 75 25.92 -9.71 -3.15
N GLN A 76 24.66 -10.13 -2.98
CA GLN A 76 24.21 -10.96 -1.85
C GLN A 76 25.09 -12.20 -1.68
N SER A 77 25.32 -12.93 -2.79
CA SER A 77 26.12 -14.16 -2.78
C SER A 77 27.56 -13.95 -2.30
N LYS A 78 28.16 -12.78 -2.59
CA LYS A 78 29.53 -12.44 -2.18
C LYS A 78 29.64 -12.04 -0.71
N LEU A 79 28.54 -11.68 -0.04
CA LEU A 79 28.53 -11.34 1.38
C LEU A 79 28.71 -12.55 2.29
N GLY A 80 28.39 -13.76 1.81
CA GLY A 80 28.35 -14.96 2.63
C GLY A 80 27.11 -14.99 3.52
N ASP A 81 27.25 -15.54 4.72
CA ASP A 81 26.15 -15.68 5.67
C ASP A 81 25.65 -14.32 6.17
N LEU A 82 24.33 -14.13 6.14
CA LEU A 82 23.67 -12.92 6.63
C LEU A 82 22.97 -13.19 7.96
N ASP A 83 23.14 -12.28 8.92
CA ASP A 83 22.42 -12.33 10.18
C ASP A 83 20.92 -11.99 10.02
N ASP A 84 20.12 -12.42 10.99
CA ASP A 84 18.68 -12.23 10.95
C ASP A 84 18.27 -10.75 10.95
N SER A 85 19.02 -9.86 11.62
CA SER A 85 18.72 -8.43 11.61
C SER A 85 18.84 -7.83 10.19
N THR A 86 19.87 -8.24 9.45
CA THR A 86 20.10 -7.86 8.06
C THR A 86 19.01 -8.42 7.14
N ARG A 87 18.66 -9.69 7.32
CA ARG A 87 17.61 -10.37 6.55
C ARG A 87 16.23 -9.79 6.81
N GLN A 88 15.93 -9.42 8.05
CA GLN A 88 14.70 -8.71 8.41
C GLN A 88 14.60 -7.35 7.71
N ILE A 89 15.69 -6.57 7.65
CA ILE A 89 15.70 -5.32 6.88
C ILE A 89 15.45 -5.60 5.40
N ARG A 90 16.09 -6.63 4.82
CA ARG A 90 15.89 -7.00 3.41
C ARG A 90 14.44 -7.40 3.11
N GLY A 91 13.85 -8.25 3.94
CA GLY A 91 12.43 -8.56 3.87
C GLY A 91 11.59 -7.27 3.96
N HIS A 92 11.94 -6.37 4.89
CA HIS A 92 11.21 -5.11 5.07
C HIS A 92 11.40 -4.14 3.88
N ILE A 93 12.47 -4.26 3.11
CA ILE A 93 12.56 -3.54 1.85
C ILE A 93 11.62 -4.18 0.82
N ALA A 94 11.58 -5.51 0.76
CA ALA A 94 10.82 -6.26 -0.25
C ALA A 94 9.30 -6.09 -0.15
N SER A 95 8.75 -5.97 1.05
CA SER A 95 7.30 -5.76 1.19
C SER A 95 6.87 -4.34 0.79
N PHE A 96 7.82 -3.40 0.72
CA PHE A 96 7.54 -1.99 0.56
C PHE A 96 6.96 -1.66 -0.81
N VAL A 97 5.75 -1.10 -0.81
CA VAL A 97 5.10 -0.58 -2.02
C VAL A 97 4.86 0.93 -1.84
N PRO A 98 5.40 1.80 -2.73
CA PRO A 98 5.26 3.26 -2.63
C PRO A 98 3.87 3.75 -3.07
N CYS A 99 2.83 3.24 -2.43
CA CYS A 99 1.43 3.52 -2.74
C CYS A 99 0.74 4.43 -1.71
N ASP A 100 1.34 4.68 -0.56
CA ASP A 100 0.70 5.34 0.59
C ASP A 100 1.27 6.75 0.88
N SER A 101 0.45 7.65 1.44
CA SER A 101 0.88 9.00 1.84
C SER A 101 1.94 9.00 2.97
N GLY A 102 2.01 7.94 3.77
CA GLY A 102 3.04 7.65 4.77
C GLY A 102 4.37 7.17 4.20
N PHE A 103 4.47 6.98 2.88
CA PHE A 103 5.69 6.58 2.15
C PHE A 103 7.00 7.15 2.70
N PRO A 104 7.14 8.48 2.96
CA PRO A 104 8.41 9.05 3.40
C PRO A 104 8.87 8.53 4.77
N VAL A 105 7.93 8.29 5.69
CA VAL A 105 8.23 7.83 7.05
C VAL A 105 8.78 6.41 7.01
N THR A 106 8.20 5.54 6.19
CA THR A 106 8.68 4.15 6.03
C THR A 106 10.04 4.10 5.34
N VAL A 107 10.29 4.97 4.33
CA VAL A 107 11.63 5.06 3.71
C VAL A 107 12.67 5.55 4.71
N ASP A 108 12.33 6.55 5.53
CA ASP A 108 13.23 7.05 6.58
C ASP A 108 13.52 5.96 7.64
N GLU A 109 12.53 5.16 8.04
CA GLU A 109 12.70 4.01 8.95
C GLU A 109 13.64 2.97 8.33
N LEU A 110 13.47 2.62 7.05
CA LEU A 110 14.33 1.70 6.32
C LEU A 110 15.76 2.23 6.20
N LEU A 111 15.95 3.49 5.83
CA LEU A 111 17.28 4.11 5.75
C LEU A 111 17.98 4.10 7.12
N ASN A 112 17.26 4.46 8.17
CA ASN A 112 17.76 4.42 9.55
C ASN A 112 18.13 2.99 9.98
N ALA A 113 17.32 2.00 9.61
CA ALA A 113 17.56 0.60 9.91
C ALA A 113 18.80 0.06 9.19
N ILE A 114 18.99 0.40 7.91
CA ILE A 114 20.22 0.10 7.17
C ILE A 114 21.42 0.78 7.84
N GLY A 115 21.25 2.05 8.23
CA GLY A 115 22.27 2.83 8.91
C GLY A 115 22.78 2.20 10.21
N LYS A 116 21.86 1.66 11.01
CA LYS A 116 22.10 1.06 12.34
C LYS A 116 22.33 -0.46 12.31
N GLY A 117 21.96 -1.14 11.23
CA GLY A 117 22.00 -2.60 11.10
C GLY A 117 20.86 -3.34 11.80
N LYS A 118 19.77 -2.67 12.17
CA LYS A 118 18.58 -3.29 12.77
C LYS A 118 17.31 -2.46 12.57
N LEU A 119 16.16 -3.11 12.48
CA LEU A 119 14.85 -2.45 12.50
C LEU A 119 14.49 -1.97 13.92
N ASP A 120 13.69 -0.92 14.00
CA ASP A 120 13.09 -0.49 15.27
C ASP A 120 11.86 -1.37 15.58
N GLU A 121 11.64 -1.69 16.85
CA GLU A 121 10.57 -2.60 17.27
C GLU A 121 9.44 -1.87 18.04
N PRO A 122 8.17 -2.05 17.65
CA PRO A 122 7.72 -2.63 16.38
C PRO A 122 7.81 -1.61 15.23
N SER A 123 8.14 -2.07 14.03
CA SER A 123 8.30 -1.25 12.83
C SER A 123 6.95 -0.90 12.18
N PHE A 124 6.94 0.04 11.24
CA PHE A 124 5.74 0.33 10.45
C PHE A 124 5.41 -0.82 9.49
N ARG A 125 4.13 -1.03 9.19
CA ARG A 125 3.70 -1.86 8.07
C ARG A 125 4.12 -1.15 6.79
N ASN A 126 4.83 -1.86 5.95
CA ASN A 126 5.58 -1.35 4.82
C ASN A 126 4.95 -1.82 3.52
N GLY A 127 3.78 -1.29 3.16
CA GLY A 127 3.13 -1.59 1.88
C GLY A 127 2.05 -2.67 1.97
N CYS A 128 1.86 -3.43 0.89
CA CYS A 128 0.85 -4.48 0.77
C CYS A 128 1.39 -5.78 0.15
N TRP A 129 2.69 -5.82 -0.17
CA TRP A 129 3.36 -6.97 -0.78
C TRP A 129 4.03 -7.79 0.33
N CYS A 130 3.86 -9.11 0.38
CA CYS A 130 4.51 -9.98 1.39
C CYS A 130 4.56 -9.39 2.82
N LEU A 131 3.45 -8.80 3.29
CA LEU A 131 3.39 -8.13 4.61
C LEU A 131 3.67 -9.12 5.74
N GLY A 132 4.15 -8.68 6.91
CA GLY A 132 4.22 -9.45 8.16
C GLY A 132 4.60 -10.95 8.14
N MET A 133 5.34 -11.45 7.15
CA MET A 133 5.70 -12.88 7.08
C MET A 133 6.64 -13.28 8.23
N TRP A 134 7.43 -12.34 8.75
CA TRP A 134 8.44 -12.58 9.79
C TRP A 134 8.27 -11.68 11.02
N TRP A 135 7.25 -10.82 11.09
CA TRP A 135 7.17 -9.79 12.14
C TRP A 135 5.77 -9.20 12.38
N ASP A 136 5.49 -8.85 13.64
CA ASP A 136 4.31 -8.07 14.03
C ASP A 136 4.50 -6.59 13.68
N GLN A 137 3.74 -6.09 12.71
CA GLN A 137 3.89 -4.72 12.21
C GLN A 137 2.85 -3.78 12.84
N LYS A 138 3.26 -2.54 13.13
CA LYS A 138 2.30 -1.46 13.40
C LYS A 138 1.57 -1.08 12.11
N THR A 139 0.42 -0.43 12.23
CA THR A 139 -0.39 0.04 11.10
C THR A 139 0.41 0.84 10.06
N THR A 140 0.03 0.78 8.77
CA THR A 140 0.69 1.58 7.71
C THR A 140 0.63 3.07 8.00
N GLN A 141 -0.40 3.50 8.72
CA GLN A 141 -0.65 4.89 9.09
C GLN A 141 -0.80 5.01 10.61
N PRO A 142 -0.02 5.88 11.28
CA PRO A 142 -0.28 6.21 12.67
C PRO A 142 -1.73 6.65 12.86
N PHE A 143 -2.37 6.18 13.93
CA PHE A 143 -3.75 6.54 14.29
C PHE A 143 -4.83 6.15 13.26
N GLN A 144 -4.59 5.11 12.44
CA GLN A 144 -5.58 4.61 11.46
C GLN A 144 -6.94 4.32 12.10
N ILE A 145 -6.94 3.48 13.15
CA ILE A 145 -8.16 3.04 13.85
C ILE A 145 -8.86 4.24 14.50
N GLU A 146 -8.11 5.14 15.13
CA GLU A 146 -8.62 6.35 15.77
C GLU A 146 -9.25 7.31 14.74
N SER A 147 -8.64 7.43 13.56
CA SER A 147 -9.16 8.22 12.45
C SER A 147 -10.47 7.62 11.94
N MET A 148 -10.53 6.30 11.78
CA MET A 148 -11.76 5.59 11.38
C MET A 148 -12.87 5.70 12.43
N ARG A 149 -12.54 5.57 13.72
CA ARG A 149 -13.49 5.82 14.83
C ARG A 149 -14.00 7.25 14.85
N THR A 150 -13.14 8.21 14.52
CA THR A 150 -13.52 9.63 14.41
C THR A 150 -14.52 9.82 13.26
N ILE A 151 -14.21 9.31 12.07
CA ILE A 151 -15.13 9.33 10.92
C ILE A 151 -16.46 8.68 11.28
N HIS A 152 -16.44 7.47 11.84
CA HIS A 152 -17.62 6.75 12.28
C HIS A 152 -18.48 7.57 13.26
N THR A 153 -17.83 8.14 14.29
CA THR A 153 -18.50 8.96 15.32
C THR A 153 -19.14 10.21 14.73
N VAL A 154 -18.45 10.89 13.81
CA VAL A 154 -18.96 12.09 13.14
C VAL A 154 -20.15 11.76 12.25
N VAL A 155 -20.05 10.70 11.43
CA VAL A 155 -21.10 10.31 10.50
C VAL A 155 -22.36 9.82 11.23
N THR A 156 -22.21 8.92 12.20
CA THR A 156 -23.34 8.43 13.00
C THR A 156 -23.97 9.55 13.84
N GLY A 157 -23.13 10.43 14.37
CA GLY A 157 -23.56 11.62 15.10
C GLY A 157 -24.34 12.62 14.23
N TYR A 158 -23.87 12.85 13.01
CA TYR A 158 -24.59 13.62 12.01
C TYR A 158 -25.96 13.01 11.75
N LEU A 159 -26.07 11.70 11.46
CA LEU A 159 -27.36 11.04 11.22
C LEU A 159 -28.32 11.14 12.42
N ALA A 160 -27.79 11.23 13.64
CA ALA A 160 -28.56 11.46 14.86
C ALA A 160 -28.95 12.94 15.11
N GLY A 161 -28.65 13.84 14.18
CA GLY A 161 -28.98 15.27 14.28
C GLY A 161 -28.08 16.07 15.22
N LYS A 162 -26.90 15.55 15.60
CA LYS A 162 -25.98 16.28 16.49
C LYS A 162 -25.34 17.47 15.77
N ALA A 163 -25.02 18.51 16.54
CA ALA A 163 -24.47 19.75 16.00
C ALA A 163 -23.00 19.57 15.56
N LYS A 164 -22.66 20.20 14.43
CA LYS A 164 -21.29 20.24 13.90
C LYS A 164 -20.26 20.71 14.93
N THR A 165 -20.60 21.73 15.69
CA THR A 165 -19.74 22.36 16.70
C THR A 165 -19.32 21.41 17.82
N ASP A 166 -20.17 20.43 18.17
CA ASP A 166 -19.83 19.42 19.18
C ASP A 166 -18.69 18.51 18.71
N PHE A 167 -18.70 18.13 17.43
CA PHE A 167 -17.64 17.31 16.85
C PHE A 167 -16.35 18.08 16.65
N ILE A 168 -16.40 19.34 16.21
CA ILE A 168 -15.20 20.17 16.08
C ILE A 168 -14.52 20.34 17.45
N ARG A 169 -15.32 20.57 18.51
CA ARG A 169 -14.80 20.64 19.88
C ARG A 169 -14.17 19.32 20.34
N LYS A 170 -14.77 18.18 19.99
CA LYS A 170 -14.27 16.86 20.37
C LYS A 170 -13.04 16.42 19.55
N PHE A 171 -12.99 16.79 18.27
CA PHE A 171 -11.99 16.36 17.30
C PHE A 171 -11.46 17.55 16.49
N PRO A 172 -10.74 18.49 17.12
CA PRO A 172 -10.30 19.71 16.43
C PRO A 172 -9.37 19.42 15.24
N HIS A 173 -8.56 18.35 15.33
CA HIS A 173 -7.70 17.90 14.22
C HIS A 173 -8.47 17.43 12.97
N ALA A 174 -9.75 17.07 13.11
CA ALA A 174 -10.62 16.62 12.02
C ALA A 174 -11.59 17.71 11.54
N GLU A 175 -11.42 18.97 11.96
CA GLU A 175 -12.33 20.07 11.63
C GLU A 175 -12.60 20.20 10.12
N GLY A 176 -11.56 20.08 9.29
CA GLY A 176 -11.70 20.15 7.84
C GLY A 176 -12.62 19.07 7.27
N LEU A 177 -12.50 17.83 7.74
CA LEU A 177 -13.39 16.73 7.37
C LEU A 177 -14.81 17.00 7.86
N ILE A 178 -14.97 17.36 9.14
CA ILE A 178 -16.28 17.60 9.76
C ILE A 178 -17.05 18.70 9.02
N ASN A 179 -16.37 19.81 8.70
CA ASN A 179 -16.96 20.90 7.93
C ASN A 179 -17.48 20.42 6.57
N ARG A 180 -16.65 19.69 5.82
CA ARG A 180 -17.03 19.14 4.51
C ARG A 180 -18.17 18.13 4.62
N THR A 181 -18.15 17.24 5.60
CA THR A 181 -19.23 16.25 5.82
C THR A 181 -20.58 16.93 6.03
N TYR A 182 -20.66 17.92 6.93
CA TYR A 182 -21.91 18.64 7.18
C TYR A 182 -22.33 19.52 6.01
N GLU A 183 -21.38 20.15 5.32
CA GLU A 183 -21.66 20.96 4.14
C GLU A 183 -22.22 20.12 2.99
N TRP A 184 -21.61 18.97 2.69
CA TRP A 184 -22.03 18.11 1.59
C TRP A 184 -23.33 17.39 1.87
N LEU A 185 -23.53 16.89 3.09
CA LEU A 185 -24.73 16.14 3.44
C LEU A 185 -25.94 17.04 3.75
N GLY A 186 -25.73 18.32 4.05
CA GLY A 186 -26.79 19.28 4.33
C GLY A 186 -27.49 19.04 5.67
N LEU A 187 -28.80 19.31 5.74
CA LEU A 187 -29.59 19.00 6.92
C LEU A 187 -30.03 17.53 6.88
N VAL A 188 -29.92 16.83 8.02
CA VAL A 188 -30.35 15.43 8.15
C VAL A 188 -31.81 15.21 7.75
N ALA A 189 -32.66 16.19 8.04
CA ALA A 189 -34.08 16.16 7.68
C ALA A 189 -34.32 16.22 6.17
N GLU A 190 -33.36 16.73 5.40
CA GLU A 190 -33.41 16.85 3.94
C GLU A 190 -32.84 15.61 3.23
N LEU A 191 -32.17 14.71 3.96
CA LEU A 191 -31.69 13.46 3.39
C LEU A 191 -32.86 12.57 2.97
N SER A 192 -32.85 12.19 1.69
CA SER A 192 -33.74 11.17 1.15
C SER A 192 -33.51 9.82 1.83
N GLU A 193 -34.52 8.95 1.75
CA GLU A 193 -34.42 7.58 2.25
C GLU A 193 -33.29 6.80 1.57
N VAL A 194 -33.09 7.00 0.25
CA VAL A 194 -32.00 6.38 -0.50
C VAL A 194 -30.64 6.82 0.04
N GLN A 195 -30.44 8.12 0.31
CA GLN A 195 -29.19 8.61 0.89
C GLN A 195 -28.92 8.01 2.26
N LYS A 196 -29.95 7.86 3.10
CA LYS A 196 -29.81 7.21 4.43
C LYS A 196 -29.36 5.76 4.30
N LEU A 197 -29.96 4.98 3.39
CA LEU A 197 -29.54 3.61 3.12
C LEU A 197 -28.10 3.53 2.57
N MET A 198 -27.69 4.47 1.72
CA MET A 198 -26.30 4.54 1.24
C MET A 198 -25.32 4.84 2.39
N MET A 199 -25.71 5.70 3.35
CA MET A 199 -24.92 5.96 4.55
C MET A 199 -24.81 4.71 5.42
N ASP A 200 -25.89 3.96 5.62
CA ASP A 200 -25.87 2.70 6.36
C ASP A 200 -24.96 1.66 5.67
N ARG A 201 -25.05 1.56 4.33
CA ARG A 201 -24.20 0.67 3.53
C ARG A 201 -22.72 1.03 3.64
N MET A 202 -22.40 2.32 3.62
CA MET A 202 -21.05 2.84 3.81
C MET A 202 -20.53 2.58 5.23
N LEU A 203 -21.39 2.76 6.25
CA LEU A 203 -21.03 2.58 7.65
C LEU A 203 -20.64 1.15 7.99
N LEU A 204 -21.13 0.14 7.27
CA LEU A 204 -20.64 -1.24 7.41
C LEU A 204 -19.12 -1.27 7.26
N THR A 205 -18.61 -0.79 6.12
CA THR A 205 -17.17 -0.75 5.80
C THR A 205 -16.40 0.06 6.83
N ILE A 206 -16.92 1.20 7.25
CA ILE A 206 -16.26 2.05 8.25
C ILE A 206 -16.18 1.33 9.61
N ASP A 207 -17.26 0.70 10.07
CA ASP A 207 -17.33 -0.02 11.34
C ASP A 207 -16.29 -1.15 11.42
N PHE A 208 -16.09 -1.89 10.32
CA PHE A 208 -15.02 -2.89 10.20
C PHE A 208 -13.65 -2.27 10.53
N PHE A 209 -13.28 -1.19 9.86
CA PHE A 209 -11.99 -0.51 10.08
C PHE A 209 -11.90 0.28 11.40
N THR A 210 -12.98 0.39 12.19
CA THR A 210 -12.88 0.92 13.57
C THR A 210 -12.37 -0.10 14.58
N LYS A 211 -12.36 -1.38 14.18
CA LYS A 211 -11.98 -2.53 15.02
C LYS A 211 -10.64 -3.11 14.59
N THR A 212 -10.32 -3.00 13.30
CA THR A 212 -9.07 -3.50 12.74
C THR A 212 -8.37 -2.50 11.82
N SER A 213 -7.05 -2.63 11.72
CA SER A 213 -6.18 -2.03 10.70
C SER A 213 -5.53 -3.14 9.90
N ASP A 214 -6.36 -3.95 9.26
CA ASP A 214 -5.90 -5.01 8.39
C ASP A 214 -6.01 -4.54 6.96
N THR A 215 -4.89 -4.46 6.26
CA THR A 215 -4.87 -4.85 4.86
C THR A 215 -4.87 -6.37 4.85
N ILE A 216 -5.96 -6.99 4.38
CA ILE A 216 -5.98 -8.42 4.08
C ILE A 216 -5.21 -8.61 2.77
N PRO A 217 -3.97 -9.13 2.80
CA PRO A 217 -3.27 -9.48 1.59
C PRO A 217 -3.92 -10.77 1.07
N CYS A 218 -3.96 -10.95 -0.25
CA CYS A 218 -4.50 -12.16 -0.85
C CYS A 218 -3.78 -13.47 -0.42
N SER A 219 -2.67 -13.40 0.34
CA SER A 219 -1.73 -14.50 0.56
C SER A 219 -1.31 -14.73 2.03
N GLN A 220 -2.00 -14.18 3.04
CA GLN A 220 -1.53 -14.25 4.44
C GLN A 220 -2.43 -14.95 5.43
N ILE A 221 -3.48 -15.59 4.95
CA ILE A 221 -4.38 -16.30 5.85
C ILE A 221 -3.80 -17.69 6.11
N SER A 222 -2.91 -17.78 7.09
CA SER A 222 -2.36 -19.05 7.58
C SER A 222 -3.15 -19.61 8.77
N ASP A 223 -3.91 -18.77 9.48
CA ASP A 223 -4.74 -19.20 10.60
C ASP A 223 -6.19 -19.39 10.15
N VAL A 224 -6.72 -20.61 10.31
CA VAL A 224 -8.10 -20.98 10.00
C VAL A 224 -9.11 -20.07 10.73
N SER A 225 -8.77 -19.56 11.92
CA SER A 225 -9.64 -18.68 12.69
C SER A 225 -9.67 -17.24 12.18
N GLU A 226 -8.53 -16.71 11.69
CA GLU A 226 -8.48 -15.41 11.00
C GLU A 226 -9.15 -15.51 9.62
N GLN A 227 -9.01 -16.66 8.95
CA GLN A 227 -9.71 -16.96 7.71
C GLN A 227 -11.22 -16.87 7.87
N GLN A 228 -11.75 -17.57 8.89
CA GLN A 228 -13.18 -17.61 9.12
C GLN A 228 -13.73 -16.22 9.42
N GLN A 229 -13.02 -15.40 10.22
CA GLN A 229 -13.43 -14.02 10.50
C GLN A 229 -13.47 -13.17 9.23
N ILE A 230 -12.45 -13.31 8.36
CA ILE A 230 -12.41 -12.61 7.07
C ILE A 230 -13.54 -13.09 6.17
N GLU A 231 -13.76 -14.40 6.06
CA GLU A 231 -14.84 -14.97 5.26
C GLU A 231 -16.22 -14.54 5.76
N ASP A 232 -16.41 -14.45 7.07
CA ASP A 232 -17.65 -13.97 7.68
C ASP A 232 -17.89 -12.48 7.35
N VAL A 233 -16.84 -11.65 7.43
CA VAL A 233 -16.90 -10.25 7.01
C VAL A 233 -17.14 -10.14 5.51
N VAL A 234 -16.43 -10.89 4.67
CA VAL A 234 -16.65 -10.87 3.22
C VAL A 234 -18.08 -11.29 2.89
N LYS A 235 -18.60 -12.29 3.59
CA LYS A 235 -19.98 -12.73 3.42
C LYS A 235 -20.98 -11.67 3.86
N GLU A 236 -20.80 -11.06 5.01
CA GLU A 236 -21.70 -10.01 5.51
C GLU A 236 -21.70 -8.77 4.60
N PHE A 237 -20.56 -8.42 3.99
CA PHE A 237 -20.36 -7.15 3.29
C PHE A 237 -20.48 -7.24 1.77
N PHE A 238 -20.03 -8.35 1.16
CA PHE A 238 -19.82 -8.45 -0.28
C PHE A 238 -20.51 -9.65 -0.95
N SER A 239 -20.95 -10.68 -0.21
CA SER A 239 -21.60 -11.82 -0.84
C SER A 239 -22.95 -11.44 -1.48
N GLU A 240 -23.23 -11.99 -2.66
CA GLU A 240 -24.43 -11.66 -3.45
C GLU A 240 -25.74 -12.14 -2.79
N GLU A 241 -25.69 -13.09 -1.84
CA GLU A 241 -26.87 -13.67 -1.20
C GLU A 241 -26.78 -13.67 0.34
N GLY A 242 -27.72 -12.97 0.98
CA GLY A 242 -27.99 -13.05 2.42
C GLY A 242 -27.13 -12.17 3.33
N GLY A 243 -26.07 -11.54 2.82
CA GLY A 243 -25.28 -10.55 3.55
C GLY A 243 -26.00 -9.21 3.74
N ARG A 244 -25.72 -8.52 4.84
CA ARG A 244 -26.31 -7.19 5.14
C ARG A 244 -25.99 -6.17 4.06
N GLY A 245 -24.78 -6.22 3.49
CA GLY A 245 -24.38 -5.38 2.36
C GLY A 245 -25.29 -5.57 1.14
N ALA A 246 -25.47 -6.81 0.68
CA ALA A 246 -26.33 -7.13 -0.46
C ALA A 246 -27.81 -6.79 -0.21
N CYS A 247 -28.32 -6.97 1.01
CA CYS A 247 -29.68 -6.56 1.36
C CYS A 247 -29.87 -5.05 1.21
N LEU A 248 -28.92 -4.24 1.71
CA LEU A 248 -28.94 -2.78 1.56
C LEU A 248 -28.82 -2.38 0.08
N ASP A 249 -27.93 -3.04 -0.67
CA ASP A 249 -27.76 -2.77 -2.11
C ASP A 249 -29.06 -3.08 -2.90
N ALA A 250 -29.76 -4.17 -2.58
CA ALA A 250 -31.05 -4.48 -3.16
C ALA A 250 -32.15 -3.47 -2.78
N GLU A 251 -32.19 -3.01 -1.53
CA GLU A 251 -33.15 -2.01 -1.07
C GLU A 251 -32.92 -0.64 -1.73
N ILE A 252 -31.65 -0.20 -1.80
CA ILE A 252 -31.24 1.02 -2.50
C ILE A 252 -31.66 0.94 -3.96
N SER A 253 -31.32 -0.16 -4.64
CA SER A 253 -31.65 -0.40 -6.05
C SER A 253 -33.16 -0.28 -6.30
N LYS A 254 -33.96 -0.94 -5.47
CA LYS A 254 -35.43 -0.90 -5.55
C LYS A 254 -35.98 0.51 -5.33
N LYS A 255 -35.57 1.21 -4.27
CA LYS A 255 -36.10 2.55 -3.93
C LYS A 255 -35.67 3.62 -4.93
N ALA A 256 -34.44 3.55 -5.43
CA ALA A 256 -33.93 4.49 -6.41
C ALA A 256 -34.34 4.16 -7.86
N ASN A 257 -35.01 3.01 -8.08
CA ASN A 257 -35.32 2.47 -9.39
C ASN A 257 -34.06 2.42 -10.27
N LEU A 258 -33.02 1.78 -9.73
CA LEU A 258 -31.76 1.48 -10.39
C LEU A 258 -31.75 0.00 -10.79
N PRO A 259 -30.90 -0.41 -11.75
CA PRO A 259 -30.58 -1.82 -11.91
C PRO A 259 -29.90 -2.37 -10.64
N GLN A 260 -29.71 -3.69 -10.60
CA GLN A 260 -28.99 -4.33 -9.49
C GLN A 260 -27.60 -3.70 -9.34
N ILE A 261 -27.25 -3.35 -8.11
CA ILE A 261 -25.96 -2.78 -7.76
C ILE A 261 -24.92 -3.91 -7.74
N TYR A 262 -23.82 -3.69 -8.45
CA TYR A 262 -22.69 -4.60 -8.51
C TYR A 262 -21.40 -3.85 -8.14
N PRO A 263 -20.42 -4.50 -7.48
CA PRO A 263 -19.09 -3.94 -7.32
C PRO A 263 -18.45 -3.53 -8.66
N LEU A 264 -17.59 -2.52 -8.65
CA LEU A 264 -16.98 -1.93 -9.84
C LEU A 264 -16.14 -2.92 -10.68
N TRP A 265 -15.62 -3.99 -10.08
CA TRP A 265 -14.86 -5.03 -10.78
C TRP A 265 -15.74 -6.10 -11.44
N ASN A 266 -17.04 -6.13 -11.13
CA ASN A 266 -17.96 -7.07 -11.76
C ASN A 266 -18.31 -6.56 -13.17
N PRO A 267 -18.16 -7.36 -14.24
CA PRO A 267 -18.47 -6.93 -15.61
C PRO A 267 -19.89 -6.36 -15.80
N LYS A 268 -20.88 -6.89 -15.05
CA LYS A 268 -22.28 -6.41 -15.08
C LYS A 268 -22.43 -4.96 -14.62
N PHE A 269 -21.46 -4.42 -13.88
CA PHE A 269 -21.44 -3.00 -13.53
C PHE A 269 -21.48 -2.12 -14.78
N GLN A 270 -20.62 -2.40 -15.76
CA GLN A 270 -20.54 -1.59 -16.99
C GLN A 270 -21.80 -1.74 -17.83
N GLU A 271 -22.30 -2.97 -17.98
CA GLU A 271 -23.55 -3.25 -18.70
C GLU A 271 -24.73 -2.45 -18.12
N ASN A 272 -24.91 -2.50 -16.80
CA ASN A 272 -25.96 -1.75 -16.11
C ASN A 272 -25.77 -0.24 -16.22
N LEU A 273 -24.53 0.25 -16.09
CA LEU A 273 -24.21 1.67 -16.18
C LEU A 273 -24.51 2.24 -17.59
N GLU A 274 -24.21 1.47 -18.63
CA GLU A 274 -24.47 1.84 -20.03
C GLU A 274 -25.97 1.85 -20.34
N SER A 275 -26.74 0.93 -19.74
CA SER A 275 -28.20 0.83 -19.92
C SER A 275 -28.98 2.05 -19.38
N LEU A 276 -28.43 2.76 -18.39
CA LEU A 276 -29.06 3.93 -17.81
C LEU A 276 -29.00 5.10 -18.80
N LYS A 277 -30.13 5.79 -19.04
CA LYS A 277 -30.15 6.99 -19.91
C LYS A 277 -30.04 8.30 -19.13
N ASN A 278 -30.55 8.33 -17.90
CA ASN A 278 -30.58 9.52 -17.07
C ASN A 278 -29.20 9.76 -16.42
N PRO A 279 -28.55 10.93 -16.64
CA PRO A 279 -27.21 11.21 -16.09
C PRO A 279 -27.15 11.20 -14.56
N GLN A 280 -28.19 11.70 -13.88
CA GLN A 280 -28.26 11.69 -12.41
C GLN A 280 -28.35 10.25 -11.88
N LYS A 281 -29.14 9.38 -12.53
CA LYS A 281 -29.17 7.95 -12.19
C LYS A 281 -27.84 7.26 -12.44
N LYS A 282 -27.09 7.65 -13.48
CA LYS A 282 -25.73 7.12 -13.70
C LYS A 282 -24.80 7.47 -12.56
N GLU A 283 -24.79 8.73 -12.10
CA GLU A 283 -23.94 9.15 -10.97
C GLU A 283 -24.35 8.47 -9.66
N LEU A 284 -25.66 8.36 -9.41
CA LEU A 284 -26.17 7.63 -8.24
C LEU A 284 -25.72 6.16 -8.30
N TYR A 285 -25.93 5.49 -9.43
CA TYR A 285 -25.50 4.11 -9.63
C TYR A 285 -24.00 3.92 -9.45
N ARG A 286 -23.17 4.81 -10.01
CA ARG A 286 -21.71 4.81 -9.79
C ARG A 286 -21.35 4.93 -8.32
N THR A 287 -22.02 5.82 -7.59
CA THR A 287 -21.76 6.03 -6.16
C THR A 287 -22.16 4.79 -5.36
N CYS A 288 -23.33 4.21 -5.61
CA CYS A 288 -23.76 2.97 -4.96
C CYS A 288 -22.80 1.82 -5.24
N CYS A 289 -22.41 1.61 -6.50
CA CYS A 289 -21.47 0.55 -6.89
C CYS A 289 -20.07 0.76 -6.31
N ALA A 290 -19.63 2.02 -6.17
CA ALA A 290 -18.38 2.35 -5.51
C ALA A 290 -18.41 2.07 -4.00
N ILE A 291 -19.56 2.21 -3.33
CA ILE A 291 -19.74 1.82 -1.93
C ILE A 291 -19.83 0.28 -1.82
N ALA A 292 -20.53 -0.38 -2.75
CA ALA A 292 -20.66 -1.83 -2.82
C ALA A 292 -19.33 -2.54 -3.09
N SER A 293 -18.45 -1.90 -3.86
CA SER A 293 -17.04 -2.28 -3.95
C SER A 293 -16.29 -2.28 -2.62
N GLY A 294 -16.82 -1.58 -1.61
CA GLY A 294 -16.08 -1.29 -0.39
C GLY A 294 -14.74 -0.63 -0.70
N ILE A 295 -13.84 -0.75 0.27
CA ILE A 295 -12.43 -0.43 0.06
C ILE A 295 -11.82 -1.65 -0.61
N TYR A 296 -11.21 -1.48 -1.80
CA TYR A 296 -10.70 -2.61 -2.60
C TYR A 296 -9.85 -3.55 -1.73
N THR A 297 -10.19 -4.85 -1.77
CA THR A 297 -9.56 -5.93 -0.97
C THR A 297 -9.50 -5.67 0.54
N LEU A 298 -10.39 -4.81 1.07
CA LEU A 298 -10.34 -4.33 2.45
C LEU A 298 -8.94 -3.80 2.84
N SER A 299 -8.23 -3.16 1.91
CA SER A 299 -6.90 -2.62 2.21
C SER A 299 -6.98 -1.26 2.92
N ASP A 300 -6.49 -1.23 4.16
CA ASP A 300 -6.43 -0.05 5.03
C ASP A 300 -5.45 1.05 4.57
N CYS A 301 -4.75 0.88 3.45
CA CYS A 301 -3.85 1.89 2.90
C CYS A 301 -4.59 3.20 2.54
N HIS A 302 -3.93 4.35 2.70
CA HIS A 302 -4.51 5.69 2.56
C HIS A 302 -5.04 5.99 1.17
N HIS A 303 -4.30 5.56 0.13
CA HIS A 303 -4.69 5.81 -1.25
C HIS A 303 -6.02 5.13 -1.61
N ASN A 304 -6.41 4.11 -0.82
CA ASN A 304 -7.61 3.30 -1.00
C ASN A 304 -8.69 3.56 0.08
N THR A 305 -8.33 3.83 1.34
CA THR A 305 -9.32 3.95 2.42
C THR A 305 -9.95 5.35 2.49
N PHE A 306 -9.19 6.34 2.96
CA PHE A 306 -9.73 7.68 3.21
C PHE A 306 -10.20 8.40 1.94
N ARG A 307 -9.52 8.15 0.82
CA ARG A 307 -9.91 8.72 -0.47
C ARG A 307 -11.29 8.23 -0.93
N PHE A 308 -11.62 6.97 -0.70
CA PHE A 308 -12.91 6.42 -1.09
C PHE A 308 -14.00 6.88 -0.13
N ILE A 309 -13.75 6.86 1.18
CA ILE A 309 -14.69 7.37 2.18
C ILE A 309 -15.07 8.83 1.91
N GLU A 310 -14.09 9.70 1.63
CA GLU A 310 -14.37 11.11 1.32
C GLU A 310 -15.25 11.25 0.06
N LYS A 311 -14.95 10.46 -0.99
CA LYS A 311 -15.75 10.43 -2.22
C LYS A 311 -17.16 9.90 -1.99
N TRP A 312 -17.33 8.90 -1.12
CA TRP A 312 -18.64 8.35 -0.80
C TRP A 312 -19.51 9.38 -0.08
N ILE A 313 -18.97 10.05 0.96
CA ILE A 313 -19.69 11.10 1.69
C ILE A 313 -20.12 12.23 0.73
N HIS A 314 -19.19 12.70 -0.11
CA HIS A 314 -19.51 13.72 -1.12
C HIS A 314 -20.54 13.21 -2.14
N GLY A 315 -20.37 11.99 -2.66
CA GLY A 315 -21.28 11.39 -3.64
C GLY A 315 -22.70 11.25 -3.12
N ILE A 316 -22.85 10.84 -1.85
CA ILE A 316 -24.15 10.73 -1.17
C ILE A 316 -24.78 12.11 -1.01
N GLY A 317 -24.04 13.10 -0.52
CA GLY A 317 -24.57 14.43 -0.23
C GLY A 317 -24.84 15.29 -1.47
N ALA A 318 -23.83 15.42 -2.34
CA ALA A 318 -23.85 16.30 -3.51
C ALA A 318 -24.38 15.63 -4.79
N GLY A 319 -24.61 14.31 -4.77
CA GLY A 319 -25.10 13.54 -5.94
C GLY A 319 -24.08 13.42 -7.09
N LYS A 320 -22.79 13.68 -6.81
CA LYS A 320 -21.69 13.61 -7.79
C LYS A 320 -20.46 12.98 -7.17
N SER A 321 -19.82 12.09 -7.90
CA SER A 321 -18.60 11.39 -7.44
C SER A 321 -17.34 12.27 -7.42
N SER A 322 -17.30 13.33 -8.24
CA SER A 322 -16.17 14.26 -8.32
C SER A 322 -16.29 15.38 -7.28
N ILE A 323 -15.21 15.59 -6.52
CA ILE A 323 -15.11 16.68 -5.53
C ILE A 323 -14.44 17.88 -6.21
N PRO A 324 -15.14 19.00 -6.49
CA PRO A 324 -14.59 20.09 -7.30
C PRO A 324 -13.37 20.78 -6.67
N THR A 325 -13.30 20.82 -5.34
CA THR A 325 -12.19 21.43 -4.60
C THR A 325 -10.94 20.55 -4.58
N ARG A 326 -11.05 19.27 -4.96
CA ARG A 326 -9.92 18.34 -4.96
C ARG A 326 -9.17 18.44 -6.29
N LYS A 327 -7.92 18.91 -6.22
CA LYS A 327 -7.02 18.89 -7.36
C LYS A 327 -6.63 17.45 -7.70
N ALA A 328 -6.92 17.02 -8.92
CA ALA A 328 -6.57 15.68 -9.38
C ALA A 328 -5.05 15.56 -9.48
N GLY A 329 -4.50 14.44 -8.99
CA GLY A 329 -3.07 14.14 -9.12
C GLY A 329 -2.15 14.75 -8.06
N THR A 330 -2.61 15.65 -7.19
CA THR A 330 -1.73 16.33 -6.22
C THR A 330 -0.92 15.38 -5.33
N GLU A 331 -1.54 14.35 -4.74
CA GLU A 331 -0.79 13.37 -3.92
C GLU A 331 0.18 12.53 -4.76
N ARG A 332 -0.20 12.20 -6.00
CA ARG A 332 0.67 11.48 -6.93
C ARG A 332 1.92 12.30 -7.26
N GLU A 333 1.73 13.57 -7.57
CA GLU A 333 2.81 14.51 -7.89
C GLU A 333 3.74 14.69 -6.68
N ARG A 334 3.15 14.98 -5.50
CA ARG A 334 3.89 15.09 -4.24
C ARG A 334 4.73 13.84 -3.95
N MET A 335 4.13 12.65 -4.05
CA MET A 335 4.86 11.40 -3.82
C MET A 335 5.92 11.13 -4.89
N GLY A 336 5.66 11.51 -6.14
CA GLY A 336 6.65 11.43 -7.21
C GLY A 336 7.90 12.27 -6.93
N HIS A 337 7.73 13.51 -6.46
CA HIS A 337 8.85 14.38 -6.09
C HIS A 337 9.65 13.82 -4.92
N LEU A 338 8.98 13.27 -3.91
CA LEU A 338 9.66 12.64 -2.76
C LEU A 338 10.44 11.39 -3.21
N LEU A 339 9.82 10.54 -4.02
CA LEU A 339 10.47 9.36 -4.58
C LEU A 339 11.72 9.74 -5.38
N PHE A 340 11.64 10.80 -6.19
CA PHE A 340 12.78 11.33 -6.95
C PHE A 340 13.98 11.58 -6.03
N GLY A 341 13.76 12.34 -4.94
CA GLY A 341 14.83 12.73 -4.04
C GLY A 341 15.47 11.54 -3.32
N TYR A 342 14.67 10.55 -2.89
CA TYR A 342 15.20 9.33 -2.27
C TYR A 342 16.00 8.47 -3.26
N VAL A 343 15.47 8.26 -4.47
CA VAL A 343 16.15 7.46 -5.51
C VAL A 343 17.45 8.15 -5.93
N LEU A 344 17.43 9.45 -6.15
CA LEU A 344 18.65 10.22 -6.48
C LEU A 344 19.67 10.15 -5.36
N GLY A 345 19.24 10.35 -4.10
CA GLY A 345 20.13 10.25 -2.95
C GLY A 345 20.78 8.87 -2.82
N LEU A 346 20.00 7.80 -3.00
CA LEU A 346 20.49 6.42 -2.96
C LEU A 346 21.46 6.11 -4.10
N ASP A 347 21.11 6.49 -5.33
CA ASP A 347 21.97 6.30 -6.51
C ASP A 347 23.34 6.94 -6.30
N LYS A 348 23.37 8.21 -5.88
CA LYS A 348 24.62 8.95 -5.69
C LYS A 348 25.41 8.50 -4.47
N TRP A 349 24.74 8.05 -3.41
CA TRP A 349 25.41 7.42 -2.27
C TRP A 349 26.08 6.10 -2.68
N LEU A 350 25.41 5.28 -3.50
CA LEU A 350 25.96 4.03 -4.04
C LEU A 350 27.13 4.24 -5.02
N VAL A 351 27.10 5.31 -5.83
CA VAL A 351 28.27 5.73 -6.62
C VAL A 351 29.41 6.22 -5.70
N GLY A 352 29.08 6.81 -4.56
CA GLY A 352 30.06 7.38 -3.63
C GLY A 352 30.31 8.86 -3.80
N VAL A 353 29.36 9.56 -4.43
CA VAL A 353 29.41 11.02 -4.56
C VAL A 353 29.18 11.64 -3.18
N PRO A 354 30.07 12.52 -2.69
CA PRO A 354 29.80 13.27 -1.48
C PRO A 354 28.57 14.17 -1.63
N MET A 355 27.72 14.20 -0.60
CA MET A 355 26.46 14.96 -0.58
C MET A 355 26.62 16.43 -0.98
N GLN A 356 27.71 17.06 -0.58
CA GLN A 356 27.98 18.48 -0.85
C GLN A 356 28.10 18.74 -2.35
N PHE A 357 28.78 17.86 -3.09
CA PHE A 357 28.92 18.01 -4.54
C PHE A 357 27.60 17.77 -5.26
N LEU A 358 26.84 16.75 -4.85
CA LEU A 358 25.50 16.52 -5.37
C LEU A 358 24.59 17.75 -5.19
N LEU A 359 24.58 18.36 -4.01
CA LEU A 359 23.76 19.54 -3.74
C LEU A 359 24.26 20.80 -4.48
N LEU A 360 25.56 20.93 -4.73
CA LEU A 360 26.11 21.99 -5.57
C LEU A 360 25.68 21.83 -7.03
N ASP A 361 25.81 20.62 -7.57
CA ASP A 361 25.43 20.31 -8.96
C ASP A 361 23.93 20.51 -9.18
N LEU A 362 23.09 20.10 -8.23
CA LEU A 362 21.65 20.35 -8.28
C LEU A 362 21.29 21.84 -8.24
N GLY A 363 22.14 22.68 -7.65
CA GLY A 363 21.97 24.14 -7.67
C GLY A 363 22.05 24.76 -9.07
N HIS A 364 22.53 24.00 -10.06
CA HIS A 364 22.61 24.43 -11.46
C HIS A 364 21.47 23.91 -12.34
N LEU A 365 20.56 23.10 -11.79
CA LEU A 365 19.49 22.44 -12.53
C LEU A 365 18.12 22.96 -12.09
N ASP A 366 17.26 23.28 -13.05
CA ASP A 366 15.85 23.58 -12.79
C ASP A 366 15.02 22.32 -13.02
N ILE A 367 14.75 21.60 -11.93
CA ILE A 367 13.91 20.39 -11.93
C ILE A 367 12.44 20.70 -11.58
N GLY A 368 12.11 21.96 -11.25
CA GLY A 368 10.73 22.39 -10.94
C GLY A 368 10.20 22.04 -9.54
N PHE A 369 10.97 21.35 -8.69
CA PHE A 369 10.62 21.02 -7.31
C PHE A 369 11.87 20.85 -6.43
N GLU A 370 11.69 20.90 -5.10
CA GLU A 370 12.78 20.75 -4.13
C GLU A 370 12.95 19.29 -3.71
N VAL A 371 14.20 18.79 -3.72
CA VAL A 371 14.55 17.38 -3.41
C VAL A 371 15.64 17.25 -2.34
N LYS A 372 16.20 18.38 -1.89
CA LYS A 372 17.31 18.43 -0.95
C LYS A 372 17.01 17.65 0.33
N ASN A 373 15.79 17.75 0.86
CA ASN A 373 15.48 17.14 2.15
C ASN A 373 15.59 15.61 2.10
N GLU A 374 15.11 14.99 1.03
CA GLU A 374 15.13 13.55 0.83
C GLU A 374 16.58 13.07 0.64
N ILE A 375 17.40 13.81 -0.13
CA ILE A 375 18.84 13.54 -0.28
C ILE A 375 19.54 13.64 1.08
N LEU A 376 19.32 14.72 1.84
CA LEU A 376 19.90 14.90 3.17
C LEU A 376 19.55 13.73 4.10
N ARG A 377 18.31 13.25 4.07
CA ARG A 377 17.88 12.10 4.87
C ARG A 377 18.61 10.81 4.48
N VAL A 378 18.78 10.53 3.19
CA VAL A 378 19.55 9.36 2.73
C VAL A 378 20.97 9.37 3.29
N TYR A 379 21.71 10.47 3.09
CA TYR A 379 23.09 10.57 3.56
C TYR A 379 23.20 10.59 5.08
N ALA A 380 22.27 11.25 5.78
CA ALA A 380 22.26 11.30 7.24
C ALA A 380 22.04 9.92 7.88
N TYR A 381 21.11 9.13 7.34
CA TYR A 381 20.81 7.81 7.90
C TYR A 381 21.82 6.74 7.51
N LEU A 382 22.26 6.68 6.24
CA LEU A 382 23.23 5.68 5.82
C LEU A 382 24.64 5.95 6.39
N GLY A 383 24.96 7.24 6.56
CA GLY A 383 26.26 7.73 7.01
C GLY A 383 27.36 7.63 5.95
N GLU A 384 28.56 8.09 6.28
CA GLU A 384 29.72 8.09 5.37
C GLU A 384 30.39 6.71 5.27
N LYS A 385 30.31 5.90 6.33
CA LYS A 385 30.94 4.57 6.36
C LYS A 385 30.13 3.59 5.50
N ARG A 386 30.65 3.31 4.31
CA ARG A 386 30.15 2.28 3.40
C ARG A 386 30.70 0.91 3.79
N THR A 387 29.81 -0.04 4.02
CA THR A 387 30.15 -1.44 4.27
C THR A 387 29.42 -2.31 3.25
N PRO A 388 29.96 -3.48 2.85
CA PRO A 388 29.33 -4.32 1.84
C PRO A 388 27.84 -4.63 2.11
N VAL A 389 27.46 -4.92 3.36
CA VAL A 389 26.06 -5.17 3.74
C VAL A 389 25.18 -3.93 3.56
N LYS A 390 25.65 -2.75 3.99
CA LYS A 390 24.93 -1.48 3.78
C LYS A 390 24.74 -1.15 2.30
N GLU A 391 25.76 -1.37 1.49
CA GLU A 391 25.69 -1.13 0.04
C GLU A 391 24.68 -2.07 -0.62
N TRP A 392 24.68 -3.33 -0.23
CA TRP A 392 23.69 -4.30 -0.70
C TRP A 392 22.27 -3.92 -0.27
N LEU A 393 22.02 -3.60 1.00
CA LEU A 393 20.68 -3.18 1.44
C LEU A 393 20.24 -1.85 0.80
N ALA A 394 21.14 -0.90 0.61
CA ALA A 394 20.85 0.35 -0.10
C ALA A 394 20.54 0.11 -1.57
N ALA A 395 21.24 -0.81 -2.23
CA ALA A 395 20.95 -1.28 -3.59
C ALA A 395 19.56 -1.94 -3.69
N CYS A 396 19.22 -2.79 -2.71
CA CYS A 396 17.90 -3.39 -2.60
C CYS A 396 16.79 -2.34 -2.46
N LEU A 397 16.99 -1.32 -1.61
CA LEU A 397 16.04 -0.23 -1.43
C LEU A 397 15.95 0.62 -2.70
N TRP A 398 17.08 0.99 -3.30
CA TRP A 398 17.12 1.73 -4.56
C TRP A 398 16.34 1.02 -5.65
N HIS A 399 16.54 -0.28 -5.84
CA HIS A 399 15.83 -1.05 -6.85
C HIS A 399 14.33 -1.04 -6.57
N ASN A 400 13.92 -1.29 -5.33
CA ASN A 400 12.51 -1.34 -4.96
C ASN A 400 11.80 0.03 -5.10
N LEU A 401 12.53 1.13 -4.91
CA LEU A 401 12.02 2.50 -5.13
C LEU A 401 12.06 2.93 -6.60
N THR A 402 13.01 2.42 -7.39
CA THR A 402 13.20 2.80 -8.80
C THR A 402 12.30 2.00 -9.71
N TYR A 403 12.11 0.71 -9.40
CA TYR A 403 11.43 -0.27 -10.21
C TYR A 403 10.24 -0.86 -9.46
N ASN A 404 9.08 -0.29 -9.73
CA ASN A 404 7.79 -0.85 -9.36
C ASN A 404 6.98 -1.01 -10.66
N PRO A 405 7.33 -2.04 -11.46
CA PRO A 405 6.88 -2.24 -12.84
C PRO A 405 5.47 -2.81 -12.83
N ILE A 406 4.52 -2.04 -12.35
CA ILE A 406 3.13 -2.39 -12.56
C ILE A 406 2.75 -1.78 -13.89
N ASP A 407 2.08 -2.57 -14.70
CA ASP A 407 1.49 -2.22 -15.98
C ASP A 407 1.38 -0.70 -16.18
N ALA A 408 2.00 -0.19 -17.26
CA ALA A 408 1.97 1.24 -17.57
C ALA A 408 0.53 1.79 -17.64
N ASP A 409 -0.44 0.91 -17.94
CA ASP A 409 -1.86 1.21 -18.00
C ASP A 409 -2.58 1.07 -16.64
N ASN A 410 -1.97 0.41 -15.65
CA ASN A 410 -2.55 0.20 -14.32
C ASN A 410 -1.50 0.14 -13.20
N PRO A 411 -0.78 1.24 -12.89
CA PRO A 411 0.22 1.22 -11.83
C PRO A 411 -0.45 0.99 -10.47
N ALA A 412 -0.04 -0.03 -9.70
CA ALA A 412 -0.46 -0.10 -8.30
C ALA A 412 0.28 0.96 -7.48
N GLY A 413 -0.52 1.71 -6.74
CA GLY A 413 -0.07 2.88 -6.01
C GLY A 413 -0.15 4.17 -6.80
N LEU A 414 0.31 5.24 -6.15
CA LEU A 414 0.08 6.60 -6.61
C LEU A 414 1.12 7.05 -7.63
N VAL A 415 2.33 6.48 -7.62
CA VAL A 415 3.51 7.00 -8.36
C VAL A 415 3.72 6.29 -9.70
N ARG A 416 4.05 7.06 -10.74
CA ARG A 416 4.42 6.56 -12.07
C ARG A 416 5.95 6.54 -12.21
N HIS A 417 6.57 5.42 -11.88
CA HIS A 417 8.03 5.25 -11.89
C HIS A 417 8.65 5.53 -13.26
N LYS A 418 7.99 5.14 -14.35
CA LYS A 418 8.42 5.48 -15.72
C LYS A 418 8.51 7.00 -15.95
N GLN A 419 7.50 7.73 -15.50
CA GLN A 419 7.47 9.19 -15.63
C GLN A 419 8.60 9.84 -14.84
N LEU A 420 8.90 9.33 -13.64
CA LEU A 420 10.03 9.77 -12.81
C LEU A 420 11.36 9.71 -13.59
N LEU A 421 11.64 8.57 -14.22
CA LEU A 421 12.87 8.34 -14.99
C LEU A 421 12.92 9.22 -16.24
N GLU A 422 11.79 9.39 -16.93
CA GLU A 422 11.70 10.27 -18.11
C GLU A 422 11.92 11.75 -17.75
N ASP A 423 11.33 12.21 -16.64
CA ASP A 423 11.46 13.59 -16.20
C ASP A 423 12.88 13.88 -15.67
N ALA A 424 13.52 12.92 -14.99
CA ALA A 424 14.94 12.99 -14.65
C ALA A 424 15.83 13.13 -15.89
N GLY A 425 15.60 12.28 -16.90
CA GLY A 425 16.36 12.31 -18.15
C GLY A 425 16.23 13.64 -18.88
N LYS A 426 15.04 14.24 -18.93
CA LYS A 426 14.82 15.59 -19.50
C LYS A 426 15.57 16.68 -18.73
N ALA A 427 15.70 16.54 -17.42
CA ALA A 427 16.47 17.44 -16.57
C ALA A 427 17.99 17.22 -16.65
N GLY A 428 18.46 16.26 -17.45
CA GLY A 428 19.88 15.90 -17.54
C GLY A 428 20.41 15.16 -16.31
N ILE A 429 19.52 14.58 -15.50
CA ILE A 429 19.87 13.83 -14.29
C ILE A 429 19.68 12.34 -14.56
N SER A 430 20.72 11.54 -14.31
CA SER A 430 20.57 10.09 -14.24
C SER A 430 20.24 9.65 -12.82
N LEU A 431 19.12 8.94 -12.67
CA LEU A 431 18.73 8.22 -11.45
C LEU A 431 19.26 6.77 -11.41
N ARG A 432 20.04 6.39 -12.42
CA ARG A 432 20.54 5.03 -12.66
C ARG A 432 22.05 5.00 -12.86
N GLU A 433 22.77 6.04 -12.45
CA GLU A 433 24.21 6.13 -12.68
C GLU A 433 24.95 4.97 -12.01
N TRP A 434 24.54 4.60 -10.80
CA TRP A 434 25.12 3.45 -10.11
C TRP A 434 24.90 2.16 -10.92
N MET A 435 23.65 1.81 -11.20
CA MET A 435 23.32 0.56 -11.89
C MET A 435 23.95 0.49 -13.30
N ASP A 436 23.89 1.59 -14.05
CA ASP A 436 24.48 1.65 -15.38
C ASP A 436 26.02 1.53 -15.32
N SER A 437 26.67 2.02 -14.25
CA SER A 437 28.12 1.91 -14.08
C SER A 437 28.57 0.48 -13.81
N VAL A 438 27.82 -0.27 -12.99
CA VAL A 438 28.17 -1.65 -12.62
C VAL A 438 27.84 -2.65 -13.73
N LEU A 439 26.72 -2.46 -14.43
CA LEU A 439 26.35 -3.33 -15.55
C LEU A 439 27.23 -3.12 -16.79
N LYS A 440 27.75 -1.90 -17.01
CA LYS A 440 28.75 -1.66 -18.06
C LYS A 440 30.11 -2.26 -17.75
N ALA A 441 30.45 -2.42 -16.46
CA ALA A 441 31.71 -3.03 -16.04
C ALA A 441 31.69 -4.57 -16.13
N ASP A 442 30.49 -5.17 -16.18
CA ASP A 442 30.27 -6.62 -16.33
C ASP A 442 30.18 -7.08 -17.80
N LEU A 443 30.21 -6.14 -18.77
CA LEU A 443 30.31 -6.37 -20.22
C LEU A 443 31.75 -6.25 -20.71
#